data_AF-A0A7X1PNU7-F1
#
_entry.id   AF-A0A7X1PNU7-F1
#
_cell.length_a   1.000
_cell.length_b   1.000
_cell.length_c   1.000
_cell.angle_alpha   90.00
_cell.angle_beta   90.00
_cell.angle_gamma   90.00
#
_symmetry.space_group_name_H-M   'P 1'
#
loop_
_entity.id
_entity.type
_entity.pdbx_description
1 polymer ?
#
loop_
_entity_poly.entity_id
_entity_poly.type
_entity_poly.pdbx_seq_one_letter_code
_entity_poly.pdbx_strand_id
1 'polypeptide(L)'
;MHALMALILPALAIGVGATVVLDLWNLFLARFLNMPGPNWGMVGRWVGHFPKGRFVHQNIAQAAPIAGEQALGWLAHYLIGIAFAVLLLLTQDPQWPLQPTLAPALIVGVLTVAAPFFLMQPCMGAGVAASKTPKPNVARLRSLVGHSVFGLGLYGSAMTWAWVMGQAT
;
A
#
# COMPACT_ATOMS: atom_id res chain seq x y z
N MET A 1 -20.95 -7.73 -16.94
CA MET A 1 -20.03 -8.74 -16.35
C MET A 1 -18.63 -8.67 -16.95
N HIS A 2 -18.47 -8.66 -18.28
CA HIS A 2 -17.15 -8.67 -18.93
C HIS A 2 -16.25 -7.48 -18.56
N ALA A 3 -16.77 -6.24 -18.60
CA ALA A 3 -16.00 -5.06 -18.22
C ALA A 3 -15.56 -5.05 -16.75
N LEU A 4 -16.41 -5.59 -15.85
CA LEU A 4 -16.10 -5.68 -14.43
C LEU A 4 -14.97 -6.70 -14.18
N MET A 5 -15.00 -7.85 -14.86
CA MET A 5 -13.93 -8.86 -14.78
C MET A 5 -12.61 -8.34 -15.36
N ALA A 6 -12.68 -7.58 -16.46
CA ALA A 6 -11.52 -6.93 -17.08
C ALA A 6 -10.86 -5.86 -16.20
N LEU A 7 -11.55 -5.39 -15.16
CA LEU A 7 -10.97 -4.50 -14.14
C LEU A 7 -10.52 -5.27 -12.90
N ILE A 8 -11.37 -6.13 -12.35
CA ILE A 8 -11.13 -6.79 -11.05
C ILE A 8 -9.94 -7.73 -11.10
N LEU A 9 -9.84 -8.58 -12.14
CA LEU A 9 -8.76 -9.56 -12.22
C LEU A 9 -7.37 -8.91 -12.31
N PRO A 10 -7.12 -7.95 -13.23
CA PRO A 10 -5.83 -7.26 -13.23
C PRO A 10 -5.62 -6.43 -11.96
N ALA A 11 -6.66 -5.78 -11.40
CA ALA A 11 -6.49 -5.04 -10.15
C ALA A 11 -6.04 -5.93 -8.99
N LEU A 12 -6.60 -7.13 -8.87
CA LEU A 12 -6.19 -8.11 -7.86
C LEU A 12 -4.74 -8.56 -8.10
N ALA A 13 -4.41 -8.98 -9.32
CA ALA A 13 -3.06 -9.47 -9.64
C ALA A 13 -1.99 -8.37 -9.45
N ILE A 14 -2.24 -7.18 -10.01
CA ILE A 14 -1.32 -6.04 -9.98
C ILE A 14 -1.21 -5.49 -8.55
N GLY A 15 -2.33 -5.33 -7.84
CA GLY A 15 -2.37 -4.81 -6.49
C GLY A 15 -1.65 -5.73 -5.49
N VAL A 16 -1.97 -7.02 -5.52
CA VAL A 16 -1.28 -8.01 -4.68
C VAL A 16 0.21 -8.09 -5.04
N GLY A 17 0.56 -8.14 -6.32
CA GLY A 17 1.96 -8.20 -6.77
C GLY A 17 2.77 -6.99 -6.31
N ALA A 18 2.21 -5.77 -6.44
CA ALA A 18 2.85 -4.55 -5.98
C ALA A 18 3.05 -4.53 -4.46
N THR A 19 2.06 -4.99 -3.70
CA THR A 19 2.16 -5.12 -2.24
C THR A 19 3.25 -6.12 -1.84
N VAL A 20 3.35 -7.27 -2.53
CA VAL A 20 4.43 -8.24 -2.31
C VAL A 20 5.81 -7.63 -2.58
N VAL A 21 5.97 -6.86 -3.66
CA VAL A 21 7.24 -6.17 -3.95
C VAL A 21 7.64 -5.22 -2.83
N LEU A 22 6.68 -4.46 -2.28
CA LEU A 22 6.91 -3.59 -1.13
C LEU A 22 7.27 -4.39 0.14
N ASP A 23 6.64 -5.52 0.38
CA ASP A 23 6.95 -6.39 1.52
C ASP A 23 8.36 -6.97 1.41
N LEU A 24 8.75 -7.42 0.22
CA LEU A 24 10.11 -7.89 -0.07
C LEU A 24 11.15 -6.78 0.13
N TRP A 25 10.83 -5.56 -0.28
CA TRP A 25 11.66 -4.39 -0.02
C TRP A 25 11.82 -4.13 1.49
N ASN A 26 10.73 -4.16 2.25
CA ASN A 26 10.78 -3.99 3.70
C ASN A 26 11.56 -5.12 4.39
N LEU A 27 11.44 -6.36 3.90
CA LEU A 27 12.23 -7.50 4.36
C LEU A 27 13.71 -7.31 4.08
N PHE A 28 14.07 -6.82 2.90
CA PHE A 28 15.44 -6.48 2.53
C PHE A 28 16.01 -5.42 3.49
N LEU A 29 15.29 -4.32 3.71
CA LEU A 29 15.70 -3.27 4.65
C LEU A 29 15.90 -3.80 6.07
N ALA A 30 15.00 -4.68 6.54
CA ALA A 30 15.09 -5.28 7.86
C ALA A 30 16.30 -6.22 7.98
N ARG A 31 16.56 -7.04 6.96
CA ARG A 31 17.59 -8.09 7.00
C ARG A 31 19.00 -7.57 6.77
N PHE A 32 19.17 -6.57 5.93
CA PHE A 32 20.47 -6.10 5.46
C PHE A 32 20.85 -4.72 5.98
N LEU A 33 19.88 -3.87 6.31
CA LEU A 33 20.15 -2.50 6.77
C LEU A 33 19.74 -2.26 8.24
N ASN A 34 19.31 -3.30 8.96
CA ASN A 34 18.81 -3.22 10.34
C ASN A 34 17.71 -2.16 10.53
N MET A 35 16.93 -1.93 9.48
CA MET A 35 15.81 -0.98 9.50
C MET A 35 14.51 -1.77 9.67
N PRO A 36 13.91 -1.80 10.86
CA PRO A 36 12.70 -2.58 11.10
C PRO A 36 11.58 -2.15 10.15
N GLY A 37 10.87 -3.15 9.63
CA GLY A 37 9.71 -2.96 8.76
C GLY A 37 8.50 -2.39 9.49
N PRO A 38 7.42 -2.08 8.76
CA PRO A 38 6.16 -1.62 9.36
C PRO A 38 5.56 -2.68 10.28
N ASN A 39 4.97 -2.23 11.39
CA ASN A 39 4.18 -3.10 12.27
C ASN A 39 2.70 -3.07 11.83
N TRP A 40 2.30 -4.05 11.02
CA TRP A 40 0.92 -4.16 10.55
C TRP A 40 -0.10 -4.35 11.68
N GLY A 41 0.29 -4.92 12.82
CA GLY A 41 -0.56 -4.99 14.01
C GLY A 41 -1.05 -3.62 14.48
N MET A 42 -0.26 -2.55 14.33
CA MET A 42 -0.71 -1.19 14.64
C MET A 42 -1.80 -0.70 13.68
N VAL A 43 -1.70 -1.04 12.40
CA VAL A 43 -2.73 -0.73 11.39
C VAL A 43 -4.00 -1.50 11.69
N GLY A 44 -3.88 -2.80 11.97
CA GLY A 44 -5.05 -3.60 12.33
C GLY A 44 -5.69 -3.13 13.62
N ARG A 45 -4.90 -2.76 14.64
CA ARG A 45 -5.42 -2.14 15.86
C ARG A 45 -6.20 -0.88 15.55
N TRP A 46 -5.69 -0.01 14.68
CA TRP A 46 -6.37 1.21 14.27
C TRP A 46 -7.71 0.91 13.59
N VAL A 47 -7.70 0.04 12.57
CA VAL A 47 -8.90 -0.35 11.82
C VAL A 47 -9.95 -1.02 12.71
N GLY A 48 -9.55 -1.91 13.62
CA GLY A 48 -10.50 -2.61 14.49
C GLY A 48 -11.12 -1.74 15.58
N HIS A 49 -10.68 -0.49 15.75
CA HIS A 49 -11.37 0.50 16.57
C HIS A 49 -12.48 1.27 15.82
N PHE A 50 -12.55 1.16 14.49
CA PHE A 50 -13.55 1.86 13.68
C PHE A 50 -15.00 1.50 14.03
N PRO A 51 -15.36 0.22 14.30
CA PRO A 51 -16.72 -0.13 14.72
C PRO A 51 -17.14 0.52 16.04
N LYS A 52 -16.18 0.99 16.85
CA LYS A 52 -16.40 1.72 18.10
C LYS A 52 -16.36 3.24 17.92
N GLY A 53 -16.34 3.73 16.67
CA GLY A 53 -16.27 5.15 16.35
C GLY A 53 -14.93 5.82 16.67
N ARG A 54 -13.88 5.04 17.00
CA ARG A 54 -12.57 5.58 17.37
C ARG A 54 -11.62 5.50 16.18
N PHE A 55 -11.57 6.60 15.43
CA PHE A 55 -10.73 6.76 14.24
C PHE A 55 -9.39 7.46 14.53
N VAL A 56 -9.27 8.15 15.66
CA VAL A 56 -8.09 8.95 16.04
C VAL A 56 -7.55 8.49 17.39
N HIS A 57 -6.22 8.36 17.46
CA HIS A 57 -5.48 7.93 18.64
C HIS A 57 -4.33 8.91 18.90
N GLN A 58 -4.10 9.24 20.16
CA GLN A 58 -2.91 10.02 20.56
C GLN A 58 -1.62 9.23 20.31
N ASN A 59 -1.66 7.92 20.56
CA ASN A 59 -0.62 6.97 20.23
C ASN A 59 -1.26 5.60 20.03
N ILE A 60 -1.27 5.09 18.79
CA ILE A 60 -1.88 3.79 18.49
C ILE A 60 -1.20 2.63 19.24
N ALA A 61 0.10 2.73 19.55
CA ALA A 61 0.83 1.68 20.27
C ALA A 61 0.33 1.49 21.72
N GLN A 62 -0.29 2.53 22.29
CA GLN A 62 -0.89 2.52 23.63
C GLN A 62 -2.40 2.22 23.62
N ALA A 63 -3.02 2.14 22.44
CA ALA A 63 -4.42 1.75 22.34
C ALA A 63 -4.60 0.29 22.79
N ALA A 64 -5.79 -0.03 23.32
CA ALA A 64 -6.13 -1.39 23.75
C ALA A 64 -5.90 -2.37 22.58
N PRO A 65 -5.16 -3.48 22.77
CA PRO A 65 -5.01 -4.49 21.73
C PRO A 65 -6.37 -5.08 21.33
N ILE A 66 -6.49 -5.49 20.07
CA ILE A 66 -7.66 -6.25 19.60
C ILE A 66 -7.23 -7.67 19.22
N ALA A 67 -8.11 -8.64 19.43
CA ALA A 67 -7.87 -10.01 18.98
C ALA A 67 -7.72 -10.02 17.45
N GLY A 68 -6.64 -10.63 16.94
CA GLY A 68 -6.37 -10.72 15.51
C GLY A 68 -5.84 -9.43 14.86
N GLU A 69 -5.35 -8.44 15.62
CA GLU A 69 -4.87 -7.16 15.06
C GLU A 69 -3.79 -7.33 13.98
N GLN A 70 -2.93 -8.34 14.11
CA GLN A 70 -1.91 -8.63 13.10
C GLN A 70 -2.54 -9.09 11.77
N ALA A 71 -3.51 -10.00 11.82
CA ALA A 71 -4.18 -10.51 10.63
C ALA A 71 -5.03 -9.42 9.96
N LEU A 72 -5.75 -8.61 10.75
CA LEU A 72 -6.50 -7.47 10.23
C LEU A 72 -5.60 -6.43 9.59
N GLY A 73 -4.43 -6.18 10.17
CA GLY A 73 -3.42 -5.27 9.61
C GLY A 73 -2.90 -5.73 8.26
N TRP A 74 -2.54 -7.00 8.14
CA TRP A 74 -2.13 -7.60 6.87
C TRP A 74 -3.25 -7.55 5.82
N LEU A 75 -4.48 -7.90 6.21
CA LEU A 75 -5.64 -7.80 5.31
C LEU A 75 -5.84 -6.37 4.81
N ALA A 76 -5.82 -5.38 5.71
CA ALA A 76 -5.95 -3.98 5.33
C ALA A 76 -4.84 -3.53 4.37
N HIS A 77 -3.58 -3.93 4.63
CA HIS A 77 -2.44 -3.63 3.76
C HIS A 77 -2.66 -4.13 2.32
N TYR A 78 -3.08 -5.39 2.15
CA TYR A 78 -3.33 -5.94 0.81
C TYR A 78 -4.55 -5.33 0.14
N LEU A 79 -5.64 -5.08 0.89
CA LEU A 79 -6.84 -4.42 0.36
C LEU A 79 -6.55 -2.99 -0.12
N ILE A 80 -5.71 -2.24 0.61
CA ILE A 80 -5.28 -0.90 0.20
C ILE A 80 -4.45 -0.97 -1.08
N GLY A 81 -3.53 -1.93 -1.19
CA GLY A 81 -2.75 -2.14 -2.42
C GLY A 81 -3.64 -2.43 -3.63
N ILE A 82 -4.65 -3.29 -3.47
CA ILE A 82 -5.66 -3.57 -4.51
C ILE A 82 -6.47 -2.31 -4.84
N ALA A 83 -6.90 -1.54 -3.84
CA ALA A 83 -7.65 -0.31 -4.06
C ALA A 83 -6.84 0.72 -4.88
N PHE A 84 -5.54 0.83 -4.64
CA PHE A 84 -4.67 1.69 -5.46
C PHE A 84 -4.45 1.16 -6.87
N ALA A 85 -4.38 -0.16 -7.07
CA ALA A 85 -4.37 -0.74 -8.41
C ALA A 85 -5.69 -0.48 -9.16
N VAL A 86 -6.84 -0.57 -8.49
CA VAL A 86 -8.14 -0.16 -9.07
C VAL A 86 -8.09 1.32 -9.48
N LEU A 87 -7.63 2.21 -8.59
CA LEU A 87 -7.50 3.63 -8.90
C LEU A 87 -6.62 3.88 -10.12
N LEU A 88 -5.46 3.21 -10.21
CA LEU A 88 -4.60 3.27 -11.38
C LEU A 88 -5.38 2.89 -12.64
N LEU A 89 -5.98 1.70 -12.67
CA LEU A 89 -6.69 1.20 -13.86
C LEU A 89 -7.89 2.08 -14.27
N LEU A 90 -8.60 2.69 -13.32
CA LEU A 90 -9.72 3.60 -13.60
C LEU A 90 -9.28 4.94 -14.19
N THR A 91 -8.02 5.33 -13.99
CA THR A 91 -7.48 6.62 -14.48
C THR A 91 -6.76 6.50 -15.82
N GLN A 92 -6.52 5.27 -16.28
CA GLN A 92 -5.78 4.99 -17.52
C GLN A 92 -6.71 4.44 -18.61
N ASP A 93 -6.16 4.33 -19.82
CA ASP A 93 -6.82 3.62 -20.91
C ASP A 93 -7.12 2.15 -20.50
N PRO A 94 -8.28 1.58 -20.84
CA PRO A 94 -8.61 0.18 -20.55
C PRO A 94 -7.59 -0.85 -21.07
N GLN A 95 -6.75 -0.51 -22.05
CA GLN A 95 -5.66 -1.34 -22.56
C GLN A 95 -4.37 -1.24 -21.73
N TRP A 96 -4.23 -0.26 -20.83
CA TRP A 96 -3.05 -0.10 -19.99
C TRP A 96 -2.57 -1.38 -19.28
N PRO A 97 -3.44 -2.23 -18.67
CA PRO A 97 -2.96 -3.47 -18.06
C PRO A 97 -2.33 -4.45 -19.06
N LEU A 98 -2.62 -4.34 -20.35
CA LEU A 98 -2.02 -5.17 -21.42
C LEU A 98 -0.82 -4.48 -22.08
N GLN A 99 -0.73 -3.15 -21.99
CA GLN A 99 0.38 -2.35 -22.52
C GLN A 99 0.86 -1.37 -21.44
N PRO A 100 1.41 -1.87 -20.32
CA PRO A 100 1.73 -1.04 -19.19
C PRO A 100 2.86 -0.08 -19.53
N THR A 101 2.69 1.18 -19.13
CA THR A 101 3.73 2.20 -19.17
C THR A 101 4.14 2.59 -17.76
N LEU A 102 5.41 2.95 -17.55
CA LEU A 102 5.93 3.19 -16.21
C LEU A 102 5.32 4.43 -15.53
N ALA A 103 5.12 5.51 -16.28
CA ALA A 103 4.79 6.82 -15.70
C ALA A 103 3.48 6.81 -14.87
N PRO A 104 2.34 6.26 -15.36
CA PRO A 104 1.12 6.21 -14.56
C PRO A 104 1.28 5.43 -13.25
N ALA A 105 1.93 4.27 -13.29
CA ALA A 105 2.16 3.44 -12.12
C ALA A 105 3.03 4.14 -11.07
N LEU A 106 4.10 4.81 -11.51
CA LEU A 106 4.99 5.54 -10.60
C LEU A 106 4.32 6.80 -10.03
N ILE A 107 3.55 7.54 -10.84
CA ILE A 107 2.78 8.71 -10.39
C ILE A 107 1.78 8.28 -9.32
N VAL A 108 0.97 7.25 -9.59
CA VAL A 108 0.02 6.73 -8.60
C VAL A 108 0.78 6.26 -7.35
N GLY A 109 1.84 5.45 -7.51
CA GLY A 109 2.67 5.00 -6.40
C GLY A 109 3.12 6.15 -5.50
N VAL A 110 3.74 7.19 -6.05
CA VAL A 110 4.19 8.36 -5.26
C VAL A 110 3.01 9.12 -4.64
N LEU A 111 1.92 9.34 -5.38
CA LEU A 111 0.74 10.07 -4.86
C LEU A 111 0.09 9.35 -3.68
N THR A 112 0.16 8.02 -3.63
CA THR A 112 -0.39 7.26 -2.50
C THR A 112 0.26 7.61 -1.15
N VAL A 113 1.44 8.27 -1.14
CA VAL A 113 2.09 8.77 0.09
C VAL A 113 1.25 9.81 0.83
N ALA A 114 0.29 10.44 0.15
CA ALA A 114 -0.68 11.33 0.78
C ALA A 114 -1.51 10.59 1.84
N ALA A 115 -1.86 9.32 1.61
CA ALA A 115 -2.66 8.53 2.54
C ALA A 115 -1.95 8.37 3.91
N PRO A 116 -0.68 7.93 4.00
CA PRO A 116 0.00 7.93 5.28
C PRO A 116 0.24 9.33 5.84
N PHE A 117 0.64 10.32 5.02
CA PHE A 117 1.02 11.63 5.54
C PHE A 117 -0.12 12.44 6.13
N PHE A 118 -1.31 12.35 5.55
CA PHE A 118 -2.43 13.22 5.91
C PHE A 118 -3.59 12.50 6.59
N LEU A 119 -3.65 11.16 6.51
CA LEU A 119 -4.69 10.38 7.16
C LEU A 119 -4.10 9.43 8.22
N MET A 120 -3.34 8.42 7.80
CA MET A 120 -2.94 7.33 8.70
C MET A 120 -2.02 7.81 9.83
N GLN A 121 -0.96 8.57 9.53
CA GLN A 121 0.00 9.05 10.54
C GLN A 121 -0.65 10.02 11.54
N PRO A 122 -1.43 11.04 11.13
CA PRO A 122 -2.20 11.86 12.06
C PRO A 122 -3.15 11.04 12.93
N CYS A 123 -3.95 10.16 12.33
CA CYS A 123 -4.95 9.35 13.04
C CYS A 123 -4.33 8.34 14.01
N MET A 124 -3.10 7.88 13.76
CA MET A 124 -2.38 6.96 14.64
C MET A 124 -1.50 7.67 15.69
N GLY A 125 -1.44 9.01 15.66
CA GLY A 125 -0.70 9.82 16.64
C GLY A 125 0.71 10.24 16.22
N ALA A 126 1.18 9.85 15.03
CA ALA A 126 2.49 10.23 14.49
C ALA A 126 2.52 11.67 13.93
N GLY A 127 1.36 12.34 13.84
CA GLY A 127 1.23 13.70 13.32
C GLY A 127 1.27 13.78 11.79
N VAL A 128 0.99 14.96 11.24
CA VAL A 128 1.03 15.20 9.78
C VAL A 128 2.43 14.98 9.25
N ALA A 129 2.55 14.12 8.23
CA ALA A 129 3.81 13.67 7.66
C ALA A 129 4.84 13.28 8.74
N ALA A 130 4.40 12.46 9.71
CA ALA A 130 5.21 11.91 10.80
C ALA A 130 5.89 12.96 11.68
N SER A 131 5.34 14.18 11.78
CA SER A 131 5.94 15.32 12.50
C SER A 131 6.20 15.08 13.99
N LYS A 132 5.50 14.13 14.62
CA LYS A 132 5.66 13.78 16.05
C LYS A 132 6.58 12.56 16.27
N THR A 133 7.17 12.00 15.21
CA THR A 133 8.12 10.88 15.35
C THR A 133 9.52 11.36 15.74
N PRO A 134 10.38 10.50 16.36
CA PRO A 134 11.73 10.91 16.77
C PRO A 134 12.64 11.38 15.63
N LYS A 135 12.42 10.90 14.40
CA LYS A 135 13.19 11.27 13.20
C LYS A 135 12.26 11.53 12.00
N PRO A 136 11.54 12.67 11.96
CA PRO A 136 10.48 12.92 10.97
C PRO A 136 10.96 12.85 9.51
N ASN A 137 12.11 13.45 9.20
CA ASN A 137 12.63 13.46 7.82
C ASN A 137 13.04 12.06 7.35
N VAL A 138 13.52 11.20 8.25
CA VAL A 138 13.80 9.79 7.95
C VAL A 138 12.49 9.05 7.69
N ALA A 139 11.46 9.25 8.52
CA ALA A 139 10.16 8.63 8.32
C ALA A 139 9.52 9.06 6.98
N ARG A 140 9.60 10.34 6.63
CA ARG A 140 9.12 10.89 5.35
C ARG A 140 9.85 10.29 4.16
N LEU A 141 11.18 10.26 4.20
CA LEU A 141 12.00 9.68 3.13
C LEU A 141 11.70 8.19 2.96
N ARG A 142 11.60 7.44 4.06
CA ARG A 142 11.25 6.02 4.01
C ARG A 142 9.85 5.81 3.43
N SER A 143 8.89 6.65 3.79
CA SER A 143 7.55 6.61 3.22
C SER A 143 7.61 6.86 1.71
N LEU A 144 8.27 7.93 1.27
CA LEU A 144 8.40 8.26 -0.15
C LEU A 144 9.08 7.12 -0.94
N VAL A 145 10.21 6.59 -0.44
CA VAL A 145 10.92 5.47 -1.08
C VAL A 145 10.03 4.23 -1.16
N GLY A 146 9.35 3.86 -0.07
CA GLY A 146 8.45 2.71 -0.07
C GLY A 146 7.31 2.88 -1.08
N HIS A 147 6.76 4.08 -1.24
CA HIS A 147 5.67 4.37 -2.17
C HIS A 147 6.15 4.42 -3.63
N SER A 148 7.40 4.86 -3.87
CA SER A 148 8.05 4.71 -5.18
C SER A 148 8.29 3.23 -5.53
N VAL A 149 8.75 2.41 -4.57
CA VAL A 149 8.92 0.97 -4.75
C VAL A 149 7.58 0.29 -5.03
N PHE A 150 6.51 0.69 -4.33
CA PHE A 150 5.16 0.23 -4.64
C PHE A 150 4.73 0.60 -6.06
N GLY A 151 5.00 1.83 -6.52
CA GLY A 151 4.75 2.25 -7.90
C GLY A 151 5.53 1.42 -8.94
N LEU A 152 6.79 1.10 -8.67
CA LEU A 152 7.56 0.15 -9.48
C LEU A 152 6.96 -1.26 -9.44
N GLY A 153 6.45 -1.68 -8.29
CA GLY A 153 5.73 -2.94 -8.11
C GLY A 153 4.44 -3.00 -8.92
N LEU A 154 3.68 -1.91 -9.00
CA LEU A 154 2.48 -1.80 -9.86
C LEU A 154 2.87 -2.00 -11.33
N TYR A 155 3.92 -1.32 -11.79
CA TYR A 155 4.40 -1.47 -13.17
C TYR A 155 4.90 -2.89 -13.45
N GLY A 156 5.78 -3.42 -12.61
CA GLY A 156 6.33 -4.77 -12.78
C GLY A 156 5.26 -5.86 -12.76
N SER A 157 4.26 -5.73 -11.88
CA SER A 157 3.13 -6.68 -11.81
C SER A 157 2.18 -6.53 -13.01
N ALA A 158 2.04 -5.33 -13.56
CA ALA A 158 1.29 -5.14 -14.81
C ALA A 158 2.04 -5.75 -16.01
N MET A 159 3.37 -5.65 -16.05
CA MET A 159 4.17 -6.32 -17.08
C MET A 159 4.02 -7.85 -17.01
N THR A 160 4.06 -8.43 -15.80
CA THR A 160 3.86 -9.88 -15.65
C THR A 160 2.44 -10.28 -16.04
N TRP A 161 1.43 -9.50 -15.65
CA TRP A 161 0.04 -9.69 -16.09
C TRP A 161 -0.07 -9.68 -17.62
N ALA A 162 0.44 -8.65 -18.29
CA ALA A 162 0.41 -8.53 -19.75
C ALA A 162 1.08 -9.72 -20.43
N TRP A 163 2.23 -10.16 -19.92
CA TRP A 163 2.96 -11.32 -20.45
C TRP A 163 2.19 -12.64 -20.29
N VAL A 164 1.50 -12.85 -19.17
CA VAL A 164 0.65 -14.04 -18.96
C VAL A 164 -0.55 -14.00 -19.91
N MET A 165 -1.21 -12.86 -20.01
CA MET A 165 -2.40 -12.72 -20.86
C MET A 165 -2.08 -12.82 -22.35
N GLY A 166 -0.91 -12.35 -22.80
CA GLY A 166 -0.46 -12.48 -24.18
C GLY A 166 -0.03 -13.89 -24.60
N GLN A 167 0.23 -14.80 -23.65
CA GLN A 167 0.42 -16.23 -23.94
C GLN A 167 -0.91 -17.01 -23.99
N ALA A 168 -1.99 -16.42 -23.48
CA ALA A 168 -3.31 -17.04 -23.45
C ALA A 168 -4.15 -16.76 -24.71
N THR A 169 -3.62 -15.97 -25.65
CA THR A 169 -4.20 -15.61 -26.94
C THR A 169 -3.45 -16.29 -28.08
#